data_AF-A0A7S1RDW0-F1
#
_entry.id   AF-A0A7S1RDW0-F1
#
_cell.length_a   1.000
_cell.length_b   1.000
_cell.length_c   1.000
_cell.angle_alpha   90.00
_cell.angle_beta   90.00
_cell.angle_gamma   90.00
#
_symmetry.space_group_name_H-M   'P 1'
#
loop_
_entity.id
_entity.type
_entity.pdbx_description
1 polymer ?
#
loop_
_entity_poly.entity_id
_entity_poly.type
_entity_poly.pdbx_seq_one_letter_code
_entity_poly.pdbx_strand_id
1 'polypeptide(L)'
;NEDRFLIRGCEHVPGFDAVAKGEKVPLDIVQPGVVKLTKQILKEHTAIKAILLECSELPPYADALRASTGLPVWDAITGADFYMSAYKDNPRFGLDDWQQDWDEEQDEYSFGDNLIAKERALLLNYRPEEEEKAERRRAAKAKAK
;
A
#
# COMPACT_ATOMS: atom_id res chain seq x y z
N ASN A 1 10.81 29.72 -8.36
CA ASN A 1 10.29 29.30 -7.03
C ASN A 1 10.91 27.96 -6.69
N GLU A 2 12.24 27.92 -6.64
CA GLU A 2 13.07 26.71 -6.50
C GLU A 2 13.21 26.26 -5.04
N ASP A 3 12.81 27.12 -4.09
CA ASP A 3 12.89 26.89 -2.64
C ASP A 3 11.98 25.76 -2.13
N ARG A 4 11.15 25.17 -2.99
CA ARG A 4 10.22 24.09 -2.64
C ARG A 4 10.86 22.70 -2.69
N PHE A 5 11.97 22.54 -3.41
CA PHE A 5 12.59 21.24 -3.64
C PHE A 5 14.03 21.24 -3.13
N LEU A 6 14.36 20.22 -2.34
CA LEU A 6 15.72 19.97 -1.91
C LEU A 6 16.30 18.83 -2.76
N ILE A 7 17.18 19.16 -3.70
CA ILE A 7 17.87 18.17 -4.54
C ILE A 7 19.20 17.80 -3.88
N ARG A 8 19.45 16.50 -3.74
CA ARG A 8 20.67 15.93 -3.15
C ARG A 8 21.09 14.70 -3.94
N GLY A 9 22.33 14.70 -4.41
CA GLY A 9 22.89 13.56 -5.11
C GLY A 9 23.48 12.51 -4.16
N CYS A 10 23.74 11.33 -4.72
CA CYS A 10 24.31 10.18 -4.00
C CYS A 10 25.79 9.95 -4.33
N GLU A 11 26.50 10.94 -4.89
CA GLU A 11 27.89 10.85 -5.36
C GLU A 11 28.89 10.48 -4.26
N HIS A 12 28.55 10.72 -2.99
CA HIS A 12 29.37 10.40 -1.83
C HIS A 12 28.96 9.09 -1.13
N VAL A 13 27.96 8.37 -1.66
CA VAL A 13 27.56 7.07 -1.15
C VAL A 13 28.55 6.01 -1.67
N PRO A 14 29.25 5.27 -0.78
CA PRO A 14 30.22 4.27 -1.20
C PRO A 14 29.62 3.22 -2.14
N GLY A 15 30.26 2.98 -3.28
CA GLY A 15 29.83 2.01 -4.29
C GLY A 15 28.79 2.54 -5.28
N PHE A 16 28.28 3.76 -5.10
CA PHE A 16 27.31 4.34 -6.04
C PHE A 16 27.96 4.92 -7.31
N ASP A 17 29.28 5.10 -7.31
CA ASP A 17 30.07 5.48 -8.48
C ASP A 17 30.01 4.45 -9.62
N ALA A 18 29.57 3.22 -9.33
CA ALA A 18 29.27 2.19 -10.33
C ALA A 18 28.26 2.67 -11.39
N VAL A 19 27.29 3.51 -11.01
CA VAL A 19 26.31 4.08 -11.96
C VAL A 19 27.02 4.91 -13.05
N ALA A 20 27.93 5.80 -12.65
CA ALA A 20 28.68 6.63 -13.59
C ALA A 20 29.62 5.81 -14.49
N LYS A 21 30.01 4.62 -14.04
CA LYS A 21 30.86 3.68 -14.78
C LYS A 21 30.05 2.72 -15.67
N GLY A 22 28.71 2.72 -15.59
CA GLY A 22 27.87 1.75 -16.27
C GLY A 22 28.04 0.32 -15.74
N GLU A 23 28.47 0.19 -14.48
CA GLU A 23 28.69 -1.08 -13.80
C GLU A 23 27.48 -1.47 -12.94
N LYS A 24 27.38 -2.75 -12.60
CA LYS A 24 26.35 -3.23 -11.69
C LYS A 24 26.57 -2.64 -10.29
N VAL A 25 25.57 -1.95 -9.77
CA VAL A 25 25.62 -1.34 -8.43
C VAL A 25 25.53 -2.43 -7.34
N PRO A 26 26.45 -2.48 -6.36
CA PRO A 26 26.37 -3.39 -5.22
C PRO A 26 25.32 -2.88 -4.21
N LEU A 27 24.07 -3.29 -4.38
CA LEU A 27 22.91 -2.79 -3.62
C LEU A 27 23.08 -2.95 -2.09
N ASP A 28 23.67 -4.06 -1.65
CA ASP A 28 23.92 -4.37 -0.25
C ASP A 28 24.90 -3.39 0.41
N ILE A 29 25.85 -2.86 -0.37
CA ILE A 29 26.82 -1.85 0.08
C ILE A 29 26.21 -0.45 0.02
N VAL A 30 25.47 -0.14 -1.04
CA VAL A 30 24.95 1.20 -1.31
C VAL A 30 23.73 1.54 -0.46
N GLN A 31 22.79 0.62 -0.29
CA GLN A 31 21.51 0.86 0.38
C GLN A 31 21.66 1.47 1.79
N PRO A 32 22.54 0.95 2.68
CA PRO A 32 22.76 1.57 3.99
C PRO A 32 23.24 3.03 3.89
N GLY A 33 24.05 3.34 2.88
CA GLY A 33 24.54 4.70 2.63
C GLY A 33 23.45 5.65 2.17
N VAL A 34 22.59 5.22 1.23
CA VAL A 34 21.42 6.00 0.76
C VAL A 34 20.45 6.27 1.92
N VAL A 35 20.18 5.26 2.76
CA VAL A 35 19.33 5.42 3.95
C VAL A 35 19.95 6.39 4.95
N LYS A 36 21.26 6.27 5.21
CA LYS A 36 21.97 7.16 6.12
C LYS A 36 21.94 8.62 5.64
N LEU A 37 22.24 8.84 4.36
CA LEU A 37 22.20 10.15 3.72
C LEU A 37 20.80 10.77 3.84
N THR A 38 19.77 10.01 3.49
CA THR A 38 18.37 10.50 3.57
C THR A 38 17.97 10.86 4.99
N LYS A 39 18.31 10.02 5.98
CA LYS A 39 18.04 10.32 7.40
C LYS A 39 18.76 11.57 7.89
N GLN A 40 19.97 11.84 7.40
CA GLN A 40 20.69 13.06 7.74
C GLN A 40 19.97 14.28 7.17
N ILE A 41 19.59 14.24 5.89
CA ILE A 41 18.84 15.31 5.23
C ILE A 41 17.52 15.62 5.97
N LEU A 42 16.77 14.58 6.38
CA LEU A 42 15.50 14.77 7.10
C LEU A 42 15.68 15.36 8.50
N LYS A 43 16.84 15.13 9.15
CA LYS A 43 17.16 15.79 10.43
C LYS A 43 17.48 17.27 10.23
N GLU A 44 18.17 17.61 9.16
CA GLU A 44 18.52 19.00 8.81
C GLU A 44 17.30 19.78 8.29
N HIS A 45 16.34 19.09 7.66
CA HIS A 45 15.17 19.68 7.00
C HIS A 45 13.86 18.99 7.41
N THR A 46 13.37 19.29 8.61
CA THR A 46 12.17 18.65 9.21
C THR A 46 10.84 18.96 8.51
N ALA A 47 10.83 19.97 7.63
CA ALA A 47 9.67 20.34 6.83
C ALA A 47 9.39 19.36 5.67
N ILE A 48 10.36 18.52 5.29
CA ILE A 48 10.19 17.53 4.21
C ILE A 48 9.13 16.50 4.60
N LYS A 49 8.19 16.22 3.69
CA LYS A 49 7.08 15.27 3.89
C LYS A 49 6.99 14.14 2.86
N ALA A 50 7.84 14.16 1.84
CA ALA A 50 7.91 13.13 0.81
C ALA A 50 9.32 13.10 0.21
N ILE A 51 9.66 11.96 -0.38
CA ILE A 51 10.91 11.72 -1.10
C ILE A 51 10.56 11.38 -2.55
N LEU A 52 11.30 11.94 -3.49
CA LEU A 52 11.23 11.58 -4.91
C LEU A 52 12.62 11.11 -5.34
N LEU A 53 12.68 9.93 -5.95
CA LEU A 53 13.88 9.37 -6.54
C LEU A 53 13.88 9.68 -8.03
N GLU A 54 14.68 10.65 -8.47
CA GLU A 54 14.59 11.10 -9.87
C GLU A 54 15.30 10.16 -10.85
N CYS A 55 16.44 9.58 -10.45
CA CYS A 55 17.23 8.70 -11.30
C CYS A 55 16.61 7.29 -11.38
N SER A 56 16.64 6.67 -12.55
CA SER A 56 16.13 5.30 -12.80
C SER A 56 16.92 4.20 -12.08
N GLU A 57 18.10 4.50 -11.54
CA GLU A 57 18.95 3.57 -10.76
C GLU A 57 18.63 3.59 -9.25
N LEU A 58 17.81 4.53 -8.80
CA LEU A 58 17.41 4.68 -7.40
C LEU A 58 16.17 3.87 -6.95
N PRO A 59 15.21 3.44 -7.79
CA PRO A 59 14.04 2.67 -7.35
C PRO A 59 14.34 1.45 -6.47
N PRO A 60 15.45 0.69 -6.66
CA PRO A 60 15.80 -0.41 -5.77
C PRO A 60 15.92 -0.05 -4.28
N TYR A 61 16.10 1.23 -3.94
CA TYR A 61 16.22 1.70 -2.55
C TYR A 61 14.90 2.21 -1.95
N ALA A 62 13.83 2.29 -2.74
CA ALA A 62 12.58 2.95 -2.34
C ALA A 62 11.96 2.35 -1.08
N ASP A 63 11.87 1.03 -0.99
CA ASP A 63 11.27 0.36 0.18
C ASP A 63 12.12 0.49 1.45
N ALA A 64 13.45 0.45 1.32
CA ALA A 64 14.34 0.72 2.45
C ALA A 64 14.16 2.14 2.98
N LEU A 65 13.93 3.11 2.09
CA LEU A 65 13.62 4.49 2.47
C LEU A 65 12.23 4.59 3.12
N ARG A 66 11.19 3.97 2.56
CA ARG A 66 9.85 3.93 3.18
C ARG A 66 9.91 3.34 4.58
N ALA A 67 10.52 2.17 4.73
CA ALA A 67 10.64 1.47 6.01
C ALA A 67 11.44 2.27 7.05
N SER A 68 12.52 2.94 6.62
CA SER A 68 13.44 3.61 7.54
C SER A 68 13.03 5.04 7.91
N THR A 69 12.17 5.68 7.11
CA THR A 69 11.74 7.09 7.30
C THR A 69 10.25 7.22 7.64
N GLY A 70 9.42 6.27 7.25
CA GLY A 70 7.96 6.37 7.35
C GLY A 70 7.33 7.39 6.41
N LEU A 71 8.10 7.96 5.47
CA LEU A 71 7.61 8.94 4.49
C LEU A 71 7.20 8.27 3.17
N PRO A 72 6.25 8.86 2.43
CA PRO A 72 6.00 8.50 1.04
C PRO A 72 7.27 8.67 0.20
N VAL A 73 7.61 7.62 -0.56
CA VAL A 73 8.71 7.60 -1.53
C VAL A 73 8.12 7.34 -2.90
N TRP A 74 8.44 8.21 -3.85
CA TRP A 74 7.99 8.16 -5.24
C TRP A 74 9.17 7.95 -6.17
N ASP A 75 8.93 7.26 -7.28
CA ASP A 75 9.91 6.96 -8.32
C ASP A 75 9.19 6.71 -9.65
N ALA A 76 9.97 6.49 -10.72
CA ALA A 76 9.42 6.24 -12.06
C ALA A 76 8.52 4.99 -12.13
N ILE A 77 8.79 3.96 -11.32
CA ILE A 77 7.98 2.73 -11.27
C ILE A 77 6.62 3.05 -10.67
N THR A 78 6.60 3.76 -9.55
CA THR A 78 5.37 4.22 -8.89
C THR A 78 4.52 5.07 -9.83
N GLY A 79 5.15 5.94 -10.61
CA GLY A 79 4.48 6.74 -11.64
C GLY A 79 3.91 5.89 -12.78
N ALA A 80 4.66 4.89 -13.26
CA ALA A 80 4.20 3.96 -14.28
C ALA A 80 3.02 3.12 -13.78
N ASP A 81 3.09 2.61 -12.56
CA ASP A 81 2.01 1.86 -11.92
C ASP A 81 0.74 2.70 -11.80
N PHE A 82 0.88 3.95 -11.36
CA PHE A 82 -0.25 4.89 -11.31
C PHE A 82 -0.86 5.12 -12.69
N TYR A 83 -0.05 5.38 -13.71
CA TYR A 83 -0.54 5.57 -15.08
C TYR A 83 -1.22 4.32 -15.65
N MET A 84 -0.58 3.15 -15.50
CA MET A 84 -1.13 1.87 -15.94
C MET A 84 -2.44 1.54 -15.21
N SER A 85 -2.58 1.92 -13.95
CA SER A 85 -3.82 1.69 -13.18
C SER A 85 -5.03 2.42 -13.75
N ALA A 86 -4.84 3.49 -14.52
CA ALA A 86 -5.93 4.21 -15.18
C ALA A 86 -6.53 3.44 -16.37
N TYR A 87 -5.80 2.46 -16.91
CA TYR A 87 -6.24 1.59 -18.00
C TYR A 87 -6.60 0.18 -17.52
N LYS A 88 -6.50 -0.07 -16.22
CA LYS A 88 -6.89 -1.33 -15.59
C LYS A 88 -8.21 -1.12 -14.86
N ASP A 89 -8.99 -2.18 -14.80
CA ASP A 89 -10.22 -2.17 -14.05
C ASP A 89 -9.98 -2.00 -12.56
N ASN A 90 -10.88 -1.25 -11.91
CA ASN A 90 -10.75 -0.99 -10.49
C ASN A 90 -11.04 -2.28 -9.71
N PRO A 91 -10.14 -2.75 -8.83
CA PRO A 91 -10.36 -3.96 -8.07
C PRO A 91 -11.46 -3.85 -7.01
N ARG A 92 -12.25 -2.77 -6.98
CA ARG A 92 -13.44 -2.62 -6.13
C ARG A 92 -14.75 -2.60 -6.92
N PHE A 93 -14.73 -2.13 -8.16
CA PHE A 93 -15.94 -1.85 -8.97
C PHE A 93 -15.70 -1.94 -10.49
N GLY A 94 -14.61 -2.58 -10.91
CA GLY A 94 -14.29 -2.84 -12.31
C GLY A 94 -15.28 -3.82 -12.95
N LEU A 95 -15.34 -3.81 -14.27
CA LEU A 95 -16.26 -4.57 -15.10
C LEU A 95 -15.72 -5.97 -15.46
N ASP A 96 -14.41 -6.21 -15.34
CA ASP A 96 -13.73 -7.48 -15.59
C ASP A 96 -13.94 -8.45 -14.40
N ASP A 97 -15.15 -9.03 -14.34
CA ASP A 97 -15.56 -10.37 -13.87
C ASP A 97 -14.81 -11.04 -12.69
N TRP A 98 -14.32 -10.28 -11.69
CA TRP A 98 -13.75 -10.86 -10.46
C TRP A 98 -14.76 -10.97 -9.31
N GLN A 99 -15.93 -10.34 -9.44
CA GLN A 99 -17.10 -10.61 -8.61
C GLN A 99 -18.04 -11.53 -9.38
N GLN A 100 -18.74 -12.43 -8.68
CA GLN A 100 -19.86 -13.13 -9.30
C GLN A 100 -20.80 -12.10 -9.93
N ASP A 101 -21.50 -12.46 -11.01
CA ASP A 101 -22.62 -11.68 -11.52
C ASP A 101 -23.41 -11.17 -10.33
N TRP A 102 -23.59 -9.86 -10.23
CA TRP A 102 -24.34 -9.28 -9.13
C TRP A 102 -25.77 -9.81 -9.24
N ASP A 103 -26.08 -10.81 -8.41
CA ASP A 103 -27.30 -11.60 -8.46
C ASP A 103 -28.54 -10.84 -7.96
N GLU A 104 -28.35 -9.56 -7.61
CA GLU A 104 -29.32 -8.68 -6.94
C GLU A 104 -29.83 -9.25 -5.59
N GLU A 105 -29.29 -10.38 -5.14
CA GLU A 105 -29.68 -11.02 -3.90
C GLU A 105 -28.80 -10.49 -2.77
N GLN A 106 -29.39 -9.67 -1.91
CA GLN A 106 -28.70 -9.28 -0.69
C GLN A 106 -28.56 -10.49 0.25
N ASP A 107 -27.32 -10.84 0.58
CA ASP A 107 -27.03 -11.79 1.65
C ASP A 107 -27.56 -11.26 2.98
N GLU A 108 -28.28 -12.11 3.72
CA GLU A 108 -28.71 -11.77 5.06
C GLU A 108 -27.51 -11.76 6.00
N TYR A 109 -27.04 -10.57 6.37
CA TYR A 109 -25.95 -10.38 7.30
C TYR A 109 -26.45 -10.22 8.74
N SER A 110 -25.89 -11.00 9.66
CA SER A 110 -26.00 -10.80 11.10
C SER A 110 -24.73 -10.16 11.64
N PHE A 111 -24.89 -9.25 12.60
CA PHE A 111 -23.77 -8.55 13.20
C PHE A 111 -22.75 -9.53 13.79
N GLY A 112 -21.56 -9.59 13.19
CA GLY A 112 -20.48 -10.50 13.58
C GLY A 112 -20.25 -11.69 12.64
N ASP A 113 -20.99 -11.83 11.53
CA ASP A 113 -20.84 -12.99 10.63
C ASP A 113 -19.47 -13.09 9.95
N ASN A 114 -18.76 -11.98 9.79
CA ASN A 114 -17.42 -11.94 9.21
C ASN A 114 -16.29 -12.18 10.24
N LEU A 115 -16.64 -12.44 11.51
CA LEU A 115 -15.69 -12.62 12.59
C LEU A 115 -15.51 -14.10 12.92
N ILE A 116 -14.29 -14.48 13.32
CA ILE A 116 -14.06 -15.84 13.83
C ILE A 116 -14.72 -16.02 15.20
N ALA A 117 -14.98 -17.26 15.62
CA ALA A 117 -15.71 -17.56 16.87
C ALA A 117 -15.14 -16.82 18.11
N LYS A 118 -13.80 -16.70 18.18
CA LYS A 118 -13.11 -15.99 19.27
C LYS A 118 -13.44 -14.48 19.28
N GLU A 119 -13.56 -13.86 18.10
CA GLU A 119 -13.87 -12.44 17.95
C GLU A 119 -15.36 -12.16 18.15
N ARG A 120 -16.23 -13.08 17.71
CA ARG A 120 -17.68 -13.02 17.99
C ARG A 120 -17.98 -13.00 19.49
N ALA A 121 -17.20 -13.73 20.29
CA ALA A 121 -17.34 -13.74 21.75
C ALA A 121 -17.01 -12.39 22.43
N LEU A 122 -16.37 -11.45 21.73
CA LEU A 122 -16.00 -10.13 22.26
C LEU A 122 -17.00 -9.03 21.87
N LEU A 123 -18.09 -9.37 21.18
CA LEU A 123 -19.07 -8.40 20.71
C LEU A 123 -19.88 -7.82 21.88
N LEU A 124 -19.66 -6.54 22.16
CA LEU A 124 -20.38 -5.82 23.23
C LEU A 124 -21.84 -5.50 22.87
N ASN A 125 -22.16 -5.43 21.57
CA ASN A 125 -23.48 -5.08 21.05
C ASN A 125 -24.19 -6.29 20.40
N TYR A 126 -23.76 -7.51 20.73
CA TYR A 126 -24.41 -8.71 20.22
C TYR A 126 -25.80 -8.88 20.84
N ARG A 127 -26.79 -9.14 19.99
CA ARG A 127 -28.20 -9.30 20.35
C ARG A 127 -28.66 -10.69 19.91
N PRO A 128 -28.77 -11.67 20.82
CA PRO A 128 -29.17 -13.04 20.49
C PRO A 128 -30.49 -13.11 19.74
N GLU A 129 -31.44 -12.24 20.09
CA GLU A 129 -32.75 -12.14 19.45
C GLU A 129 -32.71 -11.72 17.98
N GLU A 130 -31.67 -10.97 17.56
CA GLU A 130 -31.50 -10.56 16.16
C GLU A 130 -30.88 -11.70 15.34
N GLU A 131 -30.00 -12.52 15.92
CA GLU A 131 -29.47 -13.72 15.26
C GLU A 131 -30.57 -14.77 15.08
N GLU A 132 -31.42 -15.00 16.09
CA GLU A 132 -32.56 -15.92 15.95
C GLU A 132 -33.54 -15.46 14.86
N LYS A 133 -33.79 -14.16 14.75
CA LYS A 133 -34.60 -13.60 13.66
C LYS A 133 -33.94 -13.80 12.30
N ALA A 134 -32.63 -13.58 12.20
CA ALA A 134 -31.90 -13.80 10.96
C ALA A 134 -31.92 -15.27 10.55
N GLU A 135 -31.70 -16.22 11.47
CA GLU A 135 -31.81 -17.66 11.18
C GLU A 135 -33.19 -18.06 10.67
N ARG A 136 -34.26 -17.52 11.28
CA ARG A 136 -35.64 -17.76 10.82
C ARG A 136 -35.88 -17.22 9.41
N ARG A 137 -35.34 -16.05 9.07
CA ARG A 137 -35.46 -15.48 7.73
C ARG A 137 -34.67 -16.28 6.69
N ARG A 138 -33.43 -16.70 7.00
CA ARG A 138 -32.62 -17.59 6.17
C ARG A 138 -33.33 -18.91 5.90
N ALA A 139 -33.91 -19.53 6.94
CA ALA A 139 -34.66 -20.77 6.82
C ALA A 139 -35.95 -20.62 6.00
N ALA A 140 -36.60 -19.45 6.04
CA ALA A 140 -37.76 -19.14 5.21
C ALA A 140 -37.35 -18.95 3.73
N LYS A 141 -36.26 -18.21 3.47
CA LYS A 141 -35.73 -18.00 2.10
C LYS A 141 -35.29 -19.31 1.46
N ALA A 142 -34.64 -20.20 2.21
CA ALA A 142 -34.22 -21.53 1.74
C ALA A 142 -35.38 -22.48 1.39
N LYS A 143 -36.57 -22.29 1.97
CA LYS A 143 -37.78 -23.07 1.64
C LYS A 143 -38.57 -22.51 0.45
N ALA A 144 -38.31 -21.26 0.07
CA ALA A 144 -38.96 -20.59 -1.05
C ALA A 144 -38.21 -20.77 -2.38
N LYS A 145 -37.01 -21.36 -2.34
CA LYS A 145 -36.18 -21.75 -3.50
C LYS A 145 -36.29 -23.26 -3.72
#